data_AF-A0A1I7U6S8-F1
#
_entry.id   AF-A0A1I7U6S8-F1
#
_cell.length_a   1.000
_cell.length_b   1.000
_cell.length_c   1.000
_cell.angle_alpha   90.00
_cell.angle_beta   90.00
_cell.angle_gamma   90.00
#
_symmetry.space_group_name_H-M   'P 1'
#
loop_
_entity.id
_entity.type
_entity.pdbx_description
1 polymer ?
#
loop_
_entity_poly.entity_id
_entity_poly.type
_entity_poly.pdbx_seq_one_letter_code
_entity_poly.pdbx_strand_id
1 'polypeptide(L)'
;MFMTSYSLAQRFQVAENIKSLKMLNNIIFYMGFMNVIVVFSVLFSSFDLDSTMELIITICLDISIFIYSFCYPVIMYHSCERWKTEIIAFFTRIGLLKPSSVLKVHPILNTFGKSMEQANTMRNHFDNLQLSWEAVPRKSIISLISQ
;
A
#
# COMPACT_ATOMS: atom_id res chain seq x y z
N MET A 1 1.21 -6.08 -34.07
CA MET A 1 1.44 -5.26 -32.86
C MET A 1 0.12 -5.21 -32.09
N PHE A 2 -0.14 -6.20 -31.23
CA PHE A 2 -1.42 -6.33 -30.52
C PHE A 2 -1.45 -5.33 -29.36
N MET A 3 -2.18 -4.22 -29.54
CA MET A 3 -2.71 -3.47 -28.41
C MET A 3 -3.79 -4.33 -27.75
N THR A 4 -3.41 -5.14 -26.78
CA THR A 4 -4.36 -5.75 -25.86
C THR A 4 -5.08 -4.62 -25.14
N SER A 5 -6.35 -4.40 -25.47
CA SER A 5 -7.24 -3.48 -24.76
C SER A 5 -7.37 -3.92 -23.31
N TYR A 6 -6.47 -3.42 -22.46
CA TYR A 6 -6.50 -3.67 -21.02
C TYR A 6 -7.84 -3.20 -20.46
N SER A 7 -8.56 -4.13 -19.82
CA SER A 7 -9.78 -3.85 -19.05
C SER A 7 -9.53 -2.74 -18.04
N LEU A 8 -10.52 -1.86 -17.84
CA LEU A 8 -10.46 -0.74 -16.90
C LEU A 8 -10.04 -1.22 -15.50
N ALA A 9 -10.58 -2.36 -15.05
CA ALA A 9 -10.26 -2.97 -13.76
C ALA A 9 -8.77 -3.35 -13.65
N GLN A 10 -8.19 -3.87 -14.73
CA GLN A 10 -6.77 -4.26 -14.76
C GLN A 10 -5.86 -3.03 -14.71
N ARG A 11 -6.26 -1.90 -15.34
CA ARG A 11 -5.52 -0.64 -15.25
C ARG A 11 -5.58 -0.04 -13.83
N PHE A 12 -6.73 -0.13 -13.17
CA PHE A 12 -6.86 0.31 -11.77
C PHE A 12 -6.01 -0.54 -10.81
N GLN A 13 -6.03 -1.87 -10.95
CA GLN A 13 -5.20 -2.76 -10.13
C GLN A 13 -3.70 -2.51 -10.34
N VAL A 14 -3.27 -2.31 -11.59
CA VAL A 14 -1.86 -1.98 -11.89
C VAL A 14 -1.48 -0.63 -11.30
N ALA A 15 -2.33 0.39 -11.41
CA ALA A 15 -2.07 1.71 -10.83
C ALA A 15 -1.96 1.66 -9.29
N GLU A 16 -2.83 0.91 -8.62
CA GLU A 16 -2.80 0.72 -7.17
C GLU A 16 -1.56 -0.06 -6.71
N ASN A 17 -1.18 -1.11 -7.44
CA ASN A 17 0.03 -1.87 -7.16
C ASN A 17 1.30 -1.02 -7.35
N ILE A 18 1.35 -0.17 -8.37
CA ILE A 18 2.47 0.77 -8.57
C ILE A 18 2.54 1.78 -7.42
N LYS A 19 1.39 2.28 -6.94
CA LYS A 19 1.34 3.17 -5.76
C LYS A 19 1.90 2.45 -4.54
N SER A 20 1.46 1.22 -4.27
CA SER A 20 1.94 0.39 -3.16
C SER A 20 3.44 0.08 -3.28
N LEU A 21 3.93 -0.26 -4.47
CA LEU A 21 5.34 -0.53 -4.71
C LEU A 21 6.21 0.72 -4.47
N LYS A 22 5.73 1.90 -4.87
CA LYS A 22 6.44 3.16 -4.61
C LYS A 22 6.52 3.48 -3.11
N MET A 23 5.47 3.17 -2.35
CA MET A 23 5.48 3.28 -0.87
C MET A 23 6.50 2.32 -0.27
N LEU A 24 6.46 1.04 -0.68
CA LEU A 24 7.39 0.02 -0.21
C LEU A 24 8.84 0.39 -0.52
N ASN A 25 9.11 0.92 -1.72
CA ASN A 25 10.43 1.38 -2.11
C ASN A 25 10.93 2.51 -1.19
N ASN A 26 10.07 3.45 -0.81
CA ASN A 26 10.44 4.52 0.11
C ASN A 26 10.75 3.99 1.52
N ILE A 27 9.98 3.01 2.00
CA ILE A 27 10.21 2.35 3.30
C ILE A 27 11.54 1.59 3.28
N ILE A 28 11.78 0.79 2.23
CA ILE A 28 13.03 0.02 2.07
C ILE A 28 14.23 0.96 1.97
N PHE A 29 14.12 2.05 1.22
CA PHE A 29 15.20 3.05 1.13
C PHE A 29 15.53 3.63 2.50
N TYR A 30 14.52 4.02 3.27
CA TYR A 30 14.69 4.57 4.61
C TYR A 30 15.28 3.54 5.60
N MET A 31 14.80 2.30 5.57
CA MET A 31 15.33 1.20 6.38
C MET A 31 16.79 0.86 6.00
N GLY A 32 17.11 0.88 4.71
CA GLY A 32 18.45 0.64 4.18
C GLY A 32 19.44 1.73 4.60
N PHE A 33 19.05 2.99 4.44
CA PHE A 33 19.86 4.15 4.86
C PHE A 33 20.26 4.07 6.34
N MET A 34 19.34 3.63 7.19
CA MET A 34 19.58 3.54 8.63
C MET A 34 20.46 2.36 9.03
N ASN A 35 20.27 1.21 8.38
CA ASN A 35 21.18 0.08 8.56
C ASN A 35 22.61 0.45 8.18
N VAL A 36 22.78 1.23 7.10
CA VAL A 36 24.08 1.73 6.68
C VAL A 36 24.71 2.61 7.77
N ILE A 37 23.96 3.54 8.37
CA ILE A 37 24.45 4.37 9.48
C ILE A 37 24.90 3.50 10.66
N VAL A 38 24.10 2.51 11.08
CA VAL A 38 24.43 1.63 12.21
C VAL A 38 25.70 0.82 11.92
N VAL A 39 25.81 0.24 10.73
CA VAL A 39 26.99 -0.52 10.31
C VAL A 39 28.24 0.38 10.30
N PHE A 40 28.12 1.61 9.80
CA PHE A 40 29.23 2.57 9.84
C PHE A 40 29.63 2.90 11.28
N SER A 41 28.68 3.17 12.17
CA SER A 41 29.00 3.46 13.58
C SER A 41 29.73 2.30 14.26
N VAL A 42 29.31 1.05 14.03
CA VAL A 42 30.00 -0.14 14.56
C VAL A 42 31.41 -0.29 13.97
N LEU A 43 31.54 -0.02 12.66
CA LEU A 43 32.83 -0.08 11.98
C LEU A 43 33.79 1.00 12.52
N PHE A 44 33.31 2.21 12.78
CA PHE A 44 34.11 3.26 13.40
C PHE A 44 34.54 2.88 14.81
N SER A 45 33.62 2.33 15.62
CA SER A 45 33.94 1.83 16.97
C SER A 45 34.97 0.70 17.01
N SER A 46 35.22 0.02 15.88
CA SER A 46 36.21 -1.06 15.79
C SER A 46 37.64 -0.58 15.58
N PHE A 47 37.85 0.71 15.29
CA PHE A 47 39.19 1.30 15.24
C PHE A 47 39.63 1.74 16.64
N ASP A 48 40.94 1.71 16.91
CA ASP A 48 41.53 2.26 18.15
C ASP A 48 41.33 3.79 18.18
N LEU A 49 40.16 4.20 18.68
CA LEU A 49 39.74 5.59 18.85
C LEU A 49 40.05 6.06 20.27
N ASP A 50 40.31 7.37 20.39
CA ASP A 50 40.39 8.02 21.69
C ASP A 50 39.04 7.95 22.43
N SER A 51 39.03 7.82 23.76
CA SER A 51 37.81 7.71 24.56
C SER A 51 36.83 8.86 24.34
N THR A 52 37.31 10.05 23.97
CA THR A 52 36.46 11.20 23.66
C THR A 52 35.67 10.99 22.36
N MET A 53 36.28 10.37 21.35
CA MET A 53 35.66 10.13 20.05
C MET A 53 34.61 9.02 20.11
N GLU A 54 34.86 7.98 20.92
CA GLU A 54 33.90 6.89 21.15
C GLU A 54 32.58 7.41 21.77
N LEU A 55 32.68 8.34 22.73
CA LEU A 55 31.52 8.99 23.35
C LEU A 55 30.71 9.82 22.35
N ILE A 56 31.40 10.59 21.49
CA ILE A 56 30.74 11.39 20.44
C ILE A 56 30.00 10.50 19.44
N ILE A 57 30.62 9.38 19.02
CA ILE A 57 30.00 8.43 18.09
C ILE A 57 28.76 7.81 18.72
N THR A 58 28.82 7.44 20.00
CA THR A 58 27.69 6.85 20.74
C THR A 58 26.51 7.83 20.83
N ILE A 59 26.76 9.08 21.23
CA ILE A 59 25.71 10.11 21.28
C ILE A 59 25.11 10.38 19.90
N CYS A 60 25.95 10.42 18.86
CA CYS A 60 25.49 10.60 17.48
C CYS A 60 24.57 9.46 17.01
N LEU A 61 24.93 8.21 17.37
CA LEU A 61 24.13 7.03 17.08
C LEU A 61 22.79 7.07 17.84
N ASP A 62 22.80 7.42 19.12
CA ASP A 62 21.57 7.53 19.93
C ASP A 62 20.61 8.59 19.37
N ILE A 63 21.13 9.77 19.01
CA ILE A 63 20.33 10.83 18.35
C ILE A 63 19.77 10.33 17.02
N SER A 64 20.57 9.62 16.23
CA SER A 64 20.14 9.06 14.94
C SER A 64 19.01 8.04 15.11
N ILE A 65 19.11 7.15 16.11
CA ILE A 65 18.07 6.17 16.45
C ILE A 65 16.79 6.87 16.93
N PHE A 66 16.93 7.93 17.73
CA PHE A 66 15.79 8.71 18.20
C PHE A 66 15.06 9.40 17.03
N ILE A 67 15.78 10.09 16.16
CA ILE A 67 15.22 10.73 14.97
C ILE A 67 14.55 9.68 14.08
N TYR A 68 15.18 8.52 13.89
CA TYR A 68 14.60 7.43 13.12
C TYR A 68 13.25 6.96 13.67
N SER A 69 13.21 6.68 14.96
CA SER A 69 12.02 6.20 15.66
C SER A 69 10.88 7.22 15.58
N PHE A 70 11.21 8.51 15.59
CA PHE A 70 10.24 9.60 15.45
C PHE A 70 9.77 9.80 14.00
N CYS A 71 10.67 9.74 13.03
CA CYS A 71 10.35 9.94 11.61
C CYS A 71 9.64 8.74 10.98
N TYR A 72 9.84 7.52 11.48
CA TYR A 72 9.19 6.31 10.97
C TYR A 72 7.65 6.41 10.93
N PRO A 73 6.93 6.77 12.01
CA PRO A 73 5.48 6.94 11.97
C PRO A 73 5.04 8.08 11.03
N VAL A 74 5.84 9.12 10.86
CA VAL A 74 5.55 10.22 9.91
C VAL A 74 5.64 9.72 8.46
N ILE A 75 6.69 8.96 8.14
CA ILE A 75 6.87 8.37 6.80
C ILE A 75 5.76 7.35 6.53
N MET A 76 5.38 6.54 7.52
CA MET A 76 4.27 5.59 7.42
C MET A 76 2.92 6.30 7.22
N TYR A 77 2.70 7.45 7.88
CA TYR A 77 1.50 8.27 7.69
C TYR A 77 1.40 8.84 6.27
N HIS A 78 2.50 9.33 5.71
CA HIS A 78 2.50 9.88 4.34
C HIS A 78 2.49 8.80 3.26
N SER A 79 3.15 7.68 3.52
CA SER A 79 3.30 6.61 2.53
C SER A 79 2.05 5.74 2.51
N CYS A 80 1.48 5.33 3.65
CA CYS A 80 0.43 4.33 3.66
C CYS A 80 -0.94 4.94 4.06
N GLU A 81 -1.83 5.10 3.07
CA GLU A 81 -3.20 5.60 3.25
C GLU A 81 -4.01 4.76 4.27
N ARG A 82 -3.74 3.45 4.29
CA ARG A 82 -4.37 2.53 5.24
C ARG A 82 -3.94 2.83 6.67
N TRP A 83 -2.64 3.07 6.88
CA TRP A 83 -2.06 3.45 8.17
C TRP A 83 -2.56 4.82 8.64
N LYS A 84 -2.68 5.78 7.72
CA LYS A 84 -3.28 7.09 7.99
C LYS A 84 -4.72 6.96 8.49
N THR A 85 -5.51 6.09 7.87
CA THR A 85 -6.92 5.85 8.26
C THR A 85 -7.01 5.25 9.66
N GLU A 86 -6.19 4.25 9.98
CA GLU A 86 -6.13 3.63 11.31
C GLU A 86 -5.65 4.61 12.39
N ILE A 87 -4.64 5.44 12.09
CA ILE A 87 -4.16 6.49 13.01
C ILE A 87 -5.28 7.48 13.32
N ILE A 88 -6.01 7.96 12.30
CA ILE A 88 -7.13 8.89 12.49
C ILE A 88 -8.23 8.24 13.33
N ALA A 89 -8.54 6.96 13.08
CA ALA A 89 -9.51 6.20 13.87
C ALA A 89 -9.06 6.05 15.35
N PHE A 90 -7.77 5.78 15.58
CA PHE A 90 -7.18 5.69 16.91
C PHE A 90 -7.25 7.03 17.67
N PHE A 91 -6.85 8.14 17.03
CA PHE A 91 -6.94 9.47 17.63
C PHE A 91 -8.38 9.94 17.86
N THR A 92 -9.32 9.50 17.03
CA THR A 92 -10.76 9.74 17.22
C THR A 92 -11.28 8.93 18.41
N ARG A 93 -10.83 7.68 18.60
CA ARG A 93 -11.18 6.85 19.78
C ARG A 93 -10.65 7.43 21.09
N ILE A 94 -9.48 8.06 21.07
CA ILE A 94 -8.89 8.73 22.24
C ILE A 94 -9.55 10.10 22.51
N GLY A 95 -10.42 10.58 21.61
CA GLY A 95 -11.14 11.85 21.77
C GLY A 95 -10.28 13.10 21.56
N LEU A 96 -9.02 12.94 21.13
CA LEU A 96 -8.08 14.01 20.83
C LEU A 96 -8.40 14.73 19.51
N LEU A 97 -9.04 14.02 18.57
CA LEU A 97 -9.59 14.61 17.35
C LEU A 97 -11.11 14.60 17.48
N LYS A 98 -11.73 15.79 17.39
CA LYS A 98 -13.15 15.86 17.02
C LYS A 98 -13.32 15.06 15.73
N PRO A 99 -14.42 14.31 15.53
CA PRO A 99 -14.74 13.72 14.24
C PRO A 99 -14.93 14.85 13.23
N SER A 100 -13.81 15.33 12.68
CA SER A 100 -13.81 16.30 11.63
C SER A 100 -14.36 15.56 10.43
N SER A 101 -15.26 16.21 9.72
CA SER A 101 -15.86 15.81 8.44
C SER A 101 -14.84 15.68 7.29
N VAL A 102 -13.59 15.30 7.61
CA VAL A 102 -12.49 14.96 6.73
C VAL A 102 -12.33 13.45 6.87
N LEU A 103 -13.22 12.64 6.32
CA LEU A 103 -13.21 12.33 4.91
C LEU A 103 -14.52 11.57 4.67
N LYS A 104 -15.63 12.27 4.37
CA LYS A 104 -16.67 11.61 3.56
C LYS A 104 -16.02 11.37 2.20
N VAL A 105 -15.23 10.31 2.06
CA VAL A 105 -15.07 9.68 0.75
C VAL A 105 -16.48 9.24 0.44
N HIS A 106 -17.21 10.08 -0.29
CA HIS A 106 -18.41 9.61 -0.93
C HIS A 106 -17.95 8.39 -1.72
N PRO A 107 -18.49 7.19 -1.43
CA PRO A 107 -18.10 6.03 -2.20
C PRO A 107 -18.31 6.40 -3.65
N ILE A 108 -17.35 6.08 -4.52
CA ILE A 108 -17.54 6.32 -5.95
C ILE A 108 -18.83 5.60 -6.29
N LEU A 109 -19.86 6.35 -6.64
CA LEU A 109 -21.17 5.80 -6.92
C LEU A 109 -21.14 5.40 -8.39
N ASN A 110 -21.57 4.18 -8.71
CA ASN A 110 -21.90 3.82 -10.09
C ASN A 110 -22.98 4.80 -10.62
N THR A 111 -23.19 4.87 -11.93
CA THR A 111 -24.27 5.60 -12.63
C THR A 111 -25.66 5.38 -11.99
N PHE A 112 -25.84 4.29 -11.22
CA PHE A 112 -27.05 3.95 -10.48
C PHE A 112 -27.02 4.32 -8.97
N GLY A 113 -26.07 5.12 -8.51
CA GLY A 113 -26.07 5.60 -7.12
C GLY A 113 -25.72 4.53 -6.07
N LYS A 114 -24.99 3.47 -6.43
CA LYS A 114 -24.53 2.42 -5.49
C LYS A 114 -23.03 2.50 -5.23
N SER A 115 -22.63 2.31 -3.97
CA SER A 115 -21.23 2.32 -3.51
C SER A 115 -20.37 1.28 -4.24
N MET A 116 -19.28 1.70 -4.90
CA MET A 116 -18.38 0.82 -5.66
C MET A 116 -17.68 -0.23 -4.78
N GLU A 117 -17.48 0.03 -3.48
CA GLU A 117 -16.86 -0.96 -2.57
C GLU A 117 -17.69 -2.25 -2.47
N GLN A 118 -19.02 -2.14 -2.52
CA GLN A 118 -19.91 -3.29 -2.45
C GLN A 118 -20.06 -3.99 -3.81
N ALA A 119 -19.83 -3.26 -4.92
CA ALA A 119 -19.82 -3.80 -6.27
C ALA A 119 -18.55 -4.66 -6.54
N ASN A 120 -17.43 -4.34 -5.91
CA ASN A 120 -16.14 -5.05 -6.04
C ASN A 120 -15.96 -6.25 -5.10
N THR A 121 -17.00 -6.65 -4.37
CA THR A 121 -16.96 -7.91 -3.60
C THR A 121 -16.72 -9.06 -4.59
N MET A 122 -15.68 -9.88 -4.38
CA MET A 122 -15.32 -11.05 -5.22
C MET A 122 -16.52 -11.89 -5.67
N ARG A 123 -17.59 -11.93 -4.86
CA ARG A 123 -18.85 -12.62 -5.15
C ARG A 123 -19.50 -12.16 -6.46
N ASN A 124 -19.57 -10.85 -6.72
CA ASN A 124 -20.13 -10.32 -7.97
C ASN A 124 -19.26 -10.66 -9.19
N HIS A 125 -17.95 -10.86 -9.00
CA HIS A 125 -17.05 -11.26 -10.08
C HIS A 125 -17.29 -12.72 -10.49
N PHE A 126 -17.56 -13.61 -9.53
CA PHE A 126 -17.98 -14.98 -9.83
C PHE A 126 -19.38 -15.03 -10.45
N ASP A 127 -20.31 -14.21 -9.97
CA ASP A 127 -21.67 -14.14 -10.52
C ASP A 127 -21.65 -13.65 -11.98
N ASN A 128 -20.83 -12.63 -12.30
CA ASN A 128 -20.67 -12.16 -13.68
C ASN A 128 -19.99 -13.19 -14.59
N LEU A 129 -19.01 -13.94 -14.06
CA LEU A 129 -18.39 -15.04 -14.81
C LEU A 129 -19.39 -16.17 -15.07
N GLN A 130 -20.21 -16.52 -14.09
CA GLN A 130 -21.26 -17.54 -14.22
C GLN A 130 -22.31 -17.11 -15.26
N LEU A 131 -22.79 -15.87 -15.18
CA LEU A 131 -23.74 -15.33 -16.18
C LEU A 131 -23.13 -15.31 -17.58
N SER A 132 -21.84 -14.99 -17.71
CA SER A 132 -21.14 -15.02 -19.01
C SER A 132 -20.97 -16.45 -19.55
N TRP A 133 -20.80 -17.43 -18.66
CA TRP A 133 -20.69 -18.85 -19.01
C TRP A 133 -22.04 -19.44 -19.45
N GLU A 134 -23.12 -19.06 -18.77
CA GLU A 134 -24.48 -19.49 -19.09
C GLU A 134 -25.06 -18.77 -20.32
N ALA A 135 -24.59 -17.56 -20.64
CA ALA A 135 -24.98 -16.80 -21.82
C ALA A 135 -24.37 -17.31 -23.13
N VAL A 136 -23.38 -18.21 -23.09
CA VAL A 136 -22.92 -18.89 -24.30
C VAL A 136 -23.97 -19.94 -24.67
N PRO A 137 -24.75 -19.77 -25.76
CA PRO A 137 -25.60 -20.85 -26.20
C PRO A 137 -24.68 -22.03 -26.53
N ARG A 138 -24.85 -23.15 -25.84
CA ARG A 138 -24.26 -24.42 -26.26
C ARG A 138 -24.78 -24.66 -27.67
N LYS A 139 -24.01 -24.25 -28.69
CA LYS A 139 -24.20 -24.75 -30.04
C LYS A 139 -24.06 -26.25 -29.90
N SER A 140 -25.21 -26.92 -29.97
CA SER A 140 -25.31 -28.35 -29.94
C SER A 140 -24.33 -28.87 -30.98
N ILE A 141 -23.38 -29.69 -30.53
CA ILE A 141 -22.42 -30.42 -31.36
C ILE A 141 -23.13 -31.39 -32.35
N ILE A 142 -24.46 -31.36 -32.38
CA ILE A 142 -25.33 -32.28 -33.12
C ILE A 142 -25.48 -31.88 -34.60
N SER A 143 -25.17 -30.64 -35.01
CA SER A 143 -25.32 -30.23 -36.42
C SER A 143 -24.10 -30.50 -37.33
N LEU A 144 -23.05 -31.16 -36.83
CA LEU A 144 -21.83 -31.45 -37.58
C LEU A 144 -21.71 -32.91 -38.04
N ILE A 145 -22.73 -33.75 -37.81
CA ILE A 145 -22.74 -35.18 -38.16
C ILE A 145 -23.72 -35.50 -39.31
N SER A 146 -24.45 -34.51 -39.87
CA SER A 146 -25.45 -34.76 -40.93
C SER A 146 -25.14 -34.11 -42.29
N GLN A 147 -23.88 -34.08 -42.72
CA GLN A 147 -23.53 -33.82 -44.13
C GLN A 147 -22.65 -34.93 -44.67
#